data_AF-A0A4R0HI74-F1
#
_entry.id   AF-A0A4R0HI74-F1
#
_cell.length_a   1.000
_cell.length_b   1.000
_cell.length_c   1.000
_cell.angle_alpha   90.00
_cell.angle_beta   90.00
_cell.angle_gamma   90.00
#
_symmetry.space_group_name_H-M   'P 1'
#
loop_
_entity.id
_entity.type
_entity.pdbx_description
1 polymer ?
#
loop_
_entity_poly.entity_id
_entity_poly.type
_entity_poly.pdbx_seq_one_letter_code
_entity_poly.pdbx_strand_id
1 'polypeptide(L)'
;MIPTLRSLPDPEALAAELGTRYHLAFTSCTLLRSLVNDVYELATDDARYVLKLYRYDGRGPDEIRWETGLSEHLRASGVPAPPVLPLPDGDTVGLLETPEGPRPFTLLGYVEGSKPGPPFTDELYADFGRQLAAFHDAADNYTSPYYRSPADLVHRLDMPLEEILAVDATEENLLRSLAGAVRNNLAQYSKAGTCHGDVTMDNVLLTNQGLLLLDFDLAAVGPLAADFGGVATTPHWDAFKAGYAACRPITPEDEAAIPYLQVAGSIFNLYFHIVDKPRWRGSESRDEGWAATELDGLRAAADVLL
;
A
#
# COMPACT_ATOMS: atom_id res chain seq x y z
N MET A 1 -7.11 -24.24 -24.09
CA MET A 1 -7.55 -23.66 -22.81
C MET A 1 -7.81 -22.19 -23.08
N ILE A 2 -8.94 -21.64 -22.62
CA ILE A 2 -9.20 -20.20 -22.74
C ILE A 2 -8.36 -19.49 -21.66
N PRO A 3 -7.70 -18.35 -21.95
CA PRO A 3 -7.00 -17.59 -20.92
C PRO A 3 -7.94 -17.26 -19.76
N THR A 4 -7.51 -17.56 -18.54
CA THR A 4 -8.24 -17.20 -17.34
C THR A 4 -7.73 -15.83 -16.89
N LEU A 5 -8.65 -14.96 -16.47
CA LEU A 5 -8.33 -13.61 -16.02
C LEU A 5 -8.03 -13.57 -14.52
N ARG A 6 -8.79 -14.32 -13.73
CA ARG A 6 -8.67 -14.39 -12.29
C ARG A 6 -9.28 -15.68 -11.77
N SER A 7 -8.60 -16.31 -10.84
CA SER A 7 -9.02 -17.50 -10.12
C SER A 7 -8.81 -17.25 -8.63
N LEU A 8 -9.58 -17.97 -7.83
CA LEU A 8 -9.48 -17.93 -6.39
C LEU A 8 -9.15 -19.35 -5.92
N PRO A 9 -7.91 -19.61 -5.45
CA PRO A 9 -7.54 -20.92 -4.96
C PRO A 9 -8.43 -21.37 -3.81
N ASP A 10 -8.81 -22.65 -3.85
CA ASP A 10 -9.53 -23.30 -2.76
C ASP A 10 -8.67 -23.31 -1.48
N PRO A 11 -9.20 -22.90 -0.31
CA PRO A 11 -8.42 -22.85 0.92
C PRO A 11 -7.80 -24.18 1.35
N GLU A 12 -8.49 -25.31 1.19
CA GLU A 12 -7.96 -26.63 1.58
C GLU A 12 -6.82 -27.07 0.66
N ALA A 13 -7.00 -26.91 -0.65
CA ALA A 13 -5.95 -27.19 -1.64
C ALA A 13 -4.71 -26.31 -1.42
N LEU A 14 -4.93 -25.03 -1.10
CA LEU A 14 -3.86 -24.07 -0.82
C LEU A 14 -3.09 -24.43 0.46
N ALA A 15 -3.79 -24.85 1.51
CA ALA A 15 -3.17 -25.32 2.76
C ALA A 15 -2.28 -26.56 2.51
N ALA A 16 -2.76 -27.53 1.72
CA ALA A 16 -2.01 -28.74 1.41
C ALA A 16 -0.74 -28.44 0.59
N GLU A 17 -0.84 -27.58 -0.42
CA GLU A 17 0.28 -27.16 -1.26
C GLU A 17 1.33 -26.42 -0.42
N LEU A 18 0.91 -25.39 0.32
CA LEU A 18 1.83 -24.60 1.16
C LEU A 18 2.41 -25.43 2.30
N GLY A 19 1.64 -26.35 2.88
CA GLY A 19 2.14 -27.25 3.93
C GLY A 19 3.28 -28.13 3.44
N THR A 20 3.18 -28.60 2.19
CA THR A 20 4.28 -29.32 1.53
C THR A 20 5.50 -28.43 1.32
N ARG A 21 5.29 -27.20 0.82
CA ARG A 21 6.37 -26.26 0.49
C ARG A 21 7.12 -25.69 1.69
N TYR A 22 6.42 -25.42 2.79
CA TYR A 22 7.01 -24.88 4.02
C TYR A 22 7.34 -25.95 5.06
N HIS A 23 6.99 -27.21 4.80
CA HIS A 23 7.10 -28.30 5.78
C HIS A 23 6.31 -28.02 7.07
N LEU A 24 5.12 -27.44 6.93
CA LEU A 24 4.21 -27.09 8.01
C LEU A 24 2.91 -27.88 7.89
N ALA A 25 2.38 -28.34 9.02
CA ALA A 25 1.08 -29.01 9.08
C ALA A 25 -0.03 -27.98 9.34
N PHE A 26 -0.54 -27.35 8.28
CA PHE A 26 -1.65 -26.41 8.42
C PHE A 26 -2.95 -27.16 8.78
N THR A 27 -3.61 -26.71 9.84
CA THR A 27 -4.87 -27.25 10.37
C THR A 27 -6.08 -26.47 9.90
N SER A 28 -5.88 -25.23 9.44
CA SER A 28 -6.92 -24.42 8.79
C SER A 28 -6.33 -23.47 7.76
N CYS A 29 -7.17 -23.08 6.80
CA CYS A 29 -6.92 -22.02 5.84
C CYS A 29 -8.25 -21.32 5.56
N THR A 30 -8.27 -20.00 5.63
CA THR A 30 -9.48 -19.20 5.43
C THR A 30 -9.16 -17.97 4.61
N LEU A 31 -9.94 -17.72 3.57
CA LEU A 31 -9.85 -16.49 2.80
C LEU A 31 -10.33 -15.31 3.67
N LEU A 32 -9.43 -14.37 3.95
CA LEU A 32 -9.74 -13.15 4.70
C LEU A 32 -10.27 -12.05 3.79
N ARG A 33 -9.59 -11.84 2.65
CA ARG A 33 -9.89 -10.74 1.73
C ARG A 33 -9.52 -11.14 0.31
N SER A 34 -10.35 -10.74 -0.65
CA SER A 34 -10.12 -10.98 -2.07
C SER A 34 -10.45 -9.69 -2.82
N LEU A 35 -9.47 -8.78 -2.84
CA LEU A 35 -9.54 -7.48 -3.51
C LEU A 35 -8.36 -7.38 -4.50
N VAL A 36 -7.38 -6.50 -4.28
CA VAL A 36 -6.19 -6.36 -5.13
C VAL A 36 -5.37 -7.65 -5.08
N ASN A 37 -5.09 -8.15 -3.88
CA ASN A 37 -4.45 -9.44 -3.67
C ASN A 37 -5.43 -10.37 -2.93
N ASP A 38 -5.25 -11.68 -3.08
CA ASP A 38 -5.99 -12.65 -2.28
C ASP A 38 -5.20 -12.93 -1.01
N VAL A 39 -5.84 -12.73 0.14
CA VAL A 39 -5.22 -12.82 1.46
C VAL A 39 -5.91 -13.93 2.26
N TYR A 40 -5.13 -14.88 2.73
CA TYR A 40 -5.62 -16.03 3.51
C TYR A 40 -4.95 -16.06 4.88
N GLU A 41 -5.71 -16.41 5.90
CA GLU A 41 -5.18 -16.83 7.20
C GLU A 41 -4.93 -18.33 7.16
N LEU A 42 -3.75 -18.76 7.59
CA LEU A 42 -3.43 -20.17 7.81
C LEU A 42 -3.09 -20.38 9.27
N ALA A 43 -3.48 -21.52 9.83
CA ALA A 43 -3.09 -21.90 11.18
C ALA A 43 -2.44 -23.28 11.20
N THR A 44 -1.51 -23.45 12.12
CA THR A 44 -1.01 -24.73 12.63
C THR A 44 -1.51 -24.86 14.07
N ASP A 45 -1.20 -25.95 14.76
CA ASP A 45 -1.56 -26.10 16.18
C ASP A 45 -0.91 -25.02 17.08
N ASP A 46 0.27 -24.50 16.69
CA ASP A 46 1.08 -23.62 17.52
C ASP A 46 1.17 -22.16 17.03
N ALA A 47 0.84 -21.89 15.77
CA ALA A 47 1.05 -20.59 15.14
C ALA A 47 0.08 -20.27 14.01
N ARG A 48 -0.09 -18.97 13.75
CA ARG A 48 -0.89 -18.44 12.64
C ARG A 48 -0.03 -17.67 11.65
N TYR A 49 -0.49 -17.62 10.41
CA TYR A 49 0.18 -17.01 9.28
C TYR A 49 -0.81 -16.28 8.39
N VAL A 50 -0.32 -15.33 7.61
CA VAL A 50 -1.06 -14.64 6.56
C VAL A 50 -0.37 -14.87 5.24
N LEU A 51 -1.03 -15.57 4.32
CA LEU A 51 -0.60 -15.66 2.93
C LEU A 51 -1.13 -14.45 2.18
N LYS A 52 -0.24 -13.75 1.47
CA LYS A 52 -0.61 -12.76 0.45
C LYS A 52 -0.26 -13.33 -0.91
N LEU A 53 -1.28 -13.71 -1.68
CA LEU A 53 -1.17 -14.21 -3.05
C LEU A 53 -1.43 -13.06 -4.01
N TYR A 54 -0.38 -12.63 -4.69
CA TYR A 54 -0.42 -11.48 -5.58
C TYR A 54 -1.20 -11.79 -6.86
N ARG A 55 -1.75 -10.75 -7.47
CA ARG A 55 -2.38 -10.84 -8.80
C ARG A 55 -1.40 -11.33 -9.85
N TYR A 56 -1.90 -12.11 -10.80
CA TYR A 56 -1.12 -12.60 -11.95
C TYR A 56 -0.52 -11.47 -12.78
N ASP A 57 -1.29 -10.39 -12.99
CA ASP A 57 -0.89 -9.18 -13.71
C ASP A 57 -0.46 -8.03 -12.78
N GLY A 58 -0.17 -8.35 -11.51
CA GLY A 58 0.22 -7.40 -10.48
C GLY A 58 1.73 -7.27 -10.30
N ARG A 59 2.17 -7.18 -9.04
CA ARG A 59 3.59 -7.08 -8.68
C ARG A 59 4.36 -8.32 -9.10
N GLY A 60 5.50 -8.12 -9.73
CA GLY A 60 6.43 -9.19 -10.07
C GLY A 60 7.24 -9.68 -8.85
N PRO A 61 7.91 -10.85 -8.93
CA PRO A 61 8.66 -11.41 -7.81
C PRO A 61 9.71 -10.48 -7.20
N ASP A 62 10.45 -9.70 -8.01
CA ASP A 62 11.48 -8.79 -7.50
C ASP A 62 10.88 -7.62 -6.71
N GLU A 63 9.75 -7.06 -7.15
CA GLU A 63 9.06 -6.00 -6.40
C GLU A 63 8.52 -6.51 -5.06
N ILE A 64 8.16 -7.78 -4.98
CA ILE A 64 7.70 -8.44 -3.76
C ILE A 64 8.88 -8.77 -2.85
N ARG A 65 10.03 -9.20 -3.39
CA ARG A 65 11.26 -9.36 -2.59
C ARG A 65 11.74 -8.04 -2.01
N TRP A 66 11.54 -6.94 -2.75
CA TRP A 66 11.79 -5.60 -2.22
C TRP A 66 10.83 -5.28 -1.06
N GLU A 67 9.54 -5.63 -1.17
CA GLU A 67 8.53 -5.44 -0.13
C GLU A 67 8.84 -6.25 1.15
N THR A 68 9.11 -7.55 1.00
CA THR A 68 9.43 -8.43 2.12
C THR A 68 10.76 -8.05 2.76
N GLY A 69 11.76 -7.66 1.96
CA GLY A 69 13.03 -7.13 2.43
C GLY A 69 12.86 -5.84 3.25
N LEU A 70 11.93 -4.96 2.87
CA LEU A 70 11.62 -3.76 3.66
C LEU A 70 11.05 -4.16 5.02
N SER A 71 10.13 -5.12 5.06
CA SER A 71 9.55 -5.61 6.32
C SER A 71 10.62 -6.17 7.27
N GLU A 72 11.51 -7.03 6.78
CA GLU A 72 12.60 -7.59 7.59
C GLU A 72 13.62 -6.53 8.02
N HIS A 73 13.92 -5.55 7.15
CA HIS A 73 14.81 -4.42 7.48
C HIS A 73 14.25 -3.56 8.62
N LEU A 74 12.95 -3.25 8.58
CA LEU A 74 12.26 -2.52 9.65
C LEU A 74 12.36 -3.28 10.97
N ARG A 75 12.07 -4.58 10.96
CA ARG A 75 12.17 -5.44 12.15
C ARG A 75 13.59 -5.48 12.71
N ALA A 76 14.59 -5.63 11.85
CA ALA A 76 16.00 -5.62 12.24
C ALA A 76 16.43 -4.26 12.83
N SER A 77 15.77 -3.17 12.42
CA SER A 77 15.96 -1.82 12.94
C SER A 77 15.14 -1.52 14.21
N GLY A 78 14.38 -2.50 14.73
CA GLY A 78 13.55 -2.34 15.93
C GLY A 78 12.18 -1.69 15.67
N VAL A 79 11.80 -1.48 14.42
CA VAL A 79 10.48 -0.98 14.04
C VAL A 79 9.52 -2.18 13.84
N PRO A 80 8.37 -2.23 14.54
CA PRO A 80 7.42 -3.31 14.36
C PRO A 80 6.90 -3.39 12.91
N ALA A 81 7.04 -4.57 12.29
CA ALA A 81 6.49 -4.89 10.97
C ALA A 81 6.16 -6.40 10.88
N PRO A 82 5.31 -6.83 9.93
CA PRO A 82 4.95 -8.25 9.77
C PRO A 82 6.18 -9.12 9.49
N PRO A 83 6.45 -10.18 10.30
CA PRO A 83 7.55 -11.09 10.03
C PRO A 83 7.30 -11.86 8.73
N VAL A 84 8.32 -12.00 7.90
CA VAL A 84 8.28 -12.77 6.66
C VAL A 84 8.79 -14.18 6.94
N LEU A 85 8.02 -15.20 6.54
CA LEU A 85 8.45 -16.59 6.60
C LEU A 85 9.07 -16.99 5.24
N PRO A 86 10.39 -17.22 5.17
CA PRO A 86 11.01 -17.65 3.93
C PRO A 86 10.67 -19.11 3.61
N LEU A 87 10.76 -19.45 2.33
CA LEU A 87 10.76 -20.81 1.82
C LEU A 87 12.02 -21.56 2.30
N PRO A 88 12.07 -22.91 2.20
CA PRO A 88 13.24 -23.70 2.62
C PRO A 88 14.55 -23.35 1.90
N ASP A 89 14.48 -22.76 0.71
CA ASP A 89 15.64 -22.27 -0.04
C ASP A 89 16.12 -20.88 0.41
N GLY A 90 15.40 -20.25 1.35
CA GLY A 90 15.68 -18.92 1.89
C GLY A 90 15.02 -17.77 1.11
N ASP A 91 14.36 -18.05 -0.01
CA ASP A 91 13.63 -17.00 -0.74
C ASP A 91 12.35 -16.62 0.01
N THR A 92 11.94 -15.36 -0.10
CA THR A 92 10.71 -14.83 0.54
C THR A 92 9.50 -14.84 -0.40
N VAL A 93 9.71 -15.23 -1.66
CA VAL A 93 8.69 -15.23 -2.70
C VAL A 93 8.61 -16.59 -3.39
N GLY A 94 7.44 -17.22 -3.29
CA GLY A 94 7.10 -18.41 -4.05
C GLY A 94 6.23 -18.09 -5.27
N LEU A 95 6.18 -19.02 -6.22
CA LEU A 95 5.22 -19.00 -7.33
C LEU A 95 4.21 -20.13 -7.14
N LEU A 96 2.93 -19.82 -7.18
CA LEU A 96 1.83 -20.78 -7.14
C LEU A 96 1.28 -20.93 -8.56
N GLU A 97 1.25 -22.16 -9.08
CA GLU A 97 0.65 -22.44 -10.39
C GLU A 97 -0.88 -22.26 -10.31
N THR A 98 -1.43 -21.31 -11.07
CA THR A 98 -2.88 -21.09 -11.17
C THR A 98 -3.34 -21.07 -12.64
N PRO A 99 -4.65 -21.13 -12.93
CA PRO A 99 -5.17 -21.13 -14.31
C PRO A 99 -4.79 -19.91 -15.17
N GLU A 100 -4.44 -18.78 -14.56
CA GLU A 100 -3.93 -17.59 -15.26
C GLU A 100 -2.44 -17.73 -15.64
N GLY A 101 -1.71 -18.58 -14.92
CA GLY A 101 -0.26 -18.70 -14.90
C GLY A 101 0.30 -18.63 -13.47
N PRO A 102 1.63 -18.64 -13.29
CA PRO A 102 2.24 -18.62 -11.96
C PRO A 102 1.98 -17.27 -11.27
N ARG A 103 1.33 -17.32 -10.10
CA ARG A 103 1.08 -16.15 -9.23
C ARG A 103 2.10 -16.09 -8.11
N PRO A 104 2.79 -14.96 -7.89
CA PRO A 104 3.68 -14.79 -6.75
C PRO A 104 2.93 -14.81 -5.42
N PHE A 105 3.56 -15.33 -4.37
CA PHE A 105 3.06 -15.24 -3.00
C PHE A 105 4.17 -15.02 -1.98
N THR A 106 3.79 -14.44 -0.84
CA THR A 106 4.59 -14.41 0.38
C THR A 106 3.78 -14.94 1.55
N LEU A 107 4.44 -15.55 2.53
CA LEU A 107 3.84 -16.01 3.78
C LEU A 107 4.39 -15.15 4.92
N LEU A 108 3.51 -14.49 5.64
CA LEU A 108 3.85 -13.63 6.77
C LEU A 108 3.43 -14.34 8.06
N GLY A 109 4.18 -14.17 9.15
CA GLY A 109 3.69 -14.56 10.46
C GLY A 109 2.54 -13.64 10.88
N TYR A 110 1.52 -14.23 11.51
CA TYR A 110 0.37 -13.47 11.98
C TYR A 110 0.77 -12.54 13.13
N VAL A 111 0.35 -11.28 13.05
CA VAL A 111 0.60 -10.27 14.09
C VAL A 111 -0.64 -10.16 14.96
N GLU A 112 -0.51 -10.48 16.25
CA GLU A 112 -1.57 -10.28 17.23
C GLU A 112 -1.82 -8.79 17.48
N GLY A 113 -3.08 -8.38 17.34
CA GLY A 113 -3.49 -7.00 17.55
C GLY A 113 -4.92 -6.74 17.12
N SER A 114 -5.37 -5.51 17.28
CA SER A 114 -6.70 -5.06 16.86
C SER A 114 -6.59 -3.86 15.93
N LYS A 115 -7.53 -3.72 15.00
CA LYS A 115 -7.68 -2.47 14.23
C LYS A 115 -8.08 -1.34 15.18
N PRO A 116 -7.42 -0.17 15.12
CA PRO A 116 -7.93 1.02 15.78
C PRO A 116 -9.35 1.32 15.28
N GLY A 117 -10.27 1.60 16.20
CA GLY A 117 -11.67 1.89 15.88
C GLY A 117 -12.10 3.25 16.44
N PRO A 118 -13.18 3.85 15.90
CA PRO A 118 -13.70 5.10 16.42
C PRO A 118 -14.25 4.93 17.86
N PRO A 119 -14.27 6.01 18.67
CA PRO A 119 -13.78 7.34 18.34
C PRO A 119 -12.25 7.39 18.29
N PHE A 120 -11.72 8.00 17.22
CA PHE A 120 -10.29 8.27 17.13
C PHE A 120 -9.90 9.45 18.03
N THR A 121 -8.66 9.45 18.52
CA THR A 121 -8.17 10.43 19.49
C THR A 121 -6.87 11.07 19.02
N ASP A 122 -6.58 12.26 19.53
CA ASP A 122 -5.29 12.93 19.30
C ASP A 122 -4.11 12.09 19.80
N GLU A 123 -4.28 11.35 20.90
CA GLU A 123 -3.25 10.45 21.43
C GLU A 123 -2.91 9.34 20.43
N LEU A 124 -3.94 8.68 19.86
CA LEU A 124 -3.75 7.66 18.82
C LEU A 124 -3.02 8.23 17.60
N TYR A 125 -3.40 9.42 17.14
CA TYR A 125 -2.75 10.04 15.98
C TYR A 125 -1.34 10.54 16.29
N ALA A 126 -1.05 10.97 17.51
CA ALA A 126 0.31 11.28 17.94
C ALA A 126 1.19 10.01 17.99
N ASP A 127 0.67 8.87 18.45
CA ASP A 127 1.37 7.59 18.35
C ASP A 127 1.55 7.16 16.88
N PHE A 128 0.57 7.42 16.03
CA PHE A 128 0.65 7.10 14.60
C PHE A 128 1.74 7.93 13.91
N GLY A 129 1.83 9.23 14.22
CA GLY A 129 2.90 10.10 13.74
C GLY A 129 4.28 9.61 14.18
N ARG A 130 4.43 9.22 15.45
CA ARG A 130 5.68 8.60 15.95
C ARG A 130 6.03 7.33 15.20
N GLN A 131 5.04 6.46 14.96
CA GLN A 131 5.24 5.19 14.27
C GLN A 131 5.65 5.38 12.81
N LEU A 132 5.03 6.32 12.08
CA LEU A 132 5.44 6.63 10.70
C LEU A 132 6.83 7.26 10.66
N ALA A 133 7.16 8.14 11.61
CA ALA A 133 8.50 8.71 11.67
C ALA A 133 9.56 7.64 11.91
N ALA A 134 9.31 6.68 12.80
CA ALA A 134 10.19 5.54 13.03
C ALA A 134 10.35 4.67 11.78
N PHE A 135 9.27 4.43 11.03
CA PHE A 135 9.32 3.76 9.73
C PHE A 135 10.23 4.51 8.74
N HIS A 136 10.04 5.82 8.55
CA HIS A 136 10.89 6.61 7.64
C HIS A 136 12.36 6.64 8.08
N ASP A 137 12.64 6.73 9.38
CA ASP A 137 14.01 6.72 9.93
C ASP A 137 14.71 5.39 9.67
N ALA A 138 14.05 4.27 9.95
CA ALA A 138 14.59 2.95 9.68
C ALA A 138 14.80 2.73 8.17
N ALA A 139 13.85 3.19 7.35
CA ALA A 139 13.87 2.96 5.90
C ALA A 139 14.86 3.87 5.13
N ASP A 140 15.40 4.93 5.75
CA ASP A 140 16.41 5.81 5.11
C ASP A 140 17.68 5.04 4.67
N ASN A 141 18.03 3.95 5.37
CA ASN A 141 19.18 3.10 5.05
C ASN A 141 18.79 1.76 4.40
N TYR A 142 17.53 1.57 4.03
CA TYR A 142 17.10 0.35 3.35
C TYR A 142 17.62 0.34 1.92
N THR A 143 18.42 -0.68 1.59
CA THR A 143 18.88 -0.94 0.22
C THR A 143 18.50 -2.35 -0.16
N SER A 144 17.99 -2.53 -1.37
CA SER A 144 17.61 -3.84 -1.91
C SER A 144 18.29 -4.08 -3.24
N PRO A 145 18.76 -5.31 -3.52
CA PRO A 145 19.23 -5.68 -4.86
C PRO A 145 18.06 -5.87 -5.85
N TYR A 146 16.82 -5.93 -5.36
CA TYR A 146 15.63 -6.16 -6.17
C TYR A 146 15.00 -4.84 -6.62
N TYR A 147 14.40 -4.86 -7.80
CA TYR A 147 13.71 -3.70 -8.36
C TYR A 147 12.39 -3.44 -7.64
N ARG A 148 12.06 -2.16 -7.44
CA ARG A 148 10.74 -1.68 -7.04
C ARG A 148 10.38 -0.47 -7.90
N SER A 149 9.18 -0.48 -8.47
CA SER A 149 8.68 0.69 -9.18
C SER A 149 8.59 1.89 -8.22
N PRO A 150 9.22 3.04 -8.54
CA PRO A 150 9.23 4.19 -7.64
C PRO A 150 7.85 4.83 -7.53
N ALA A 151 7.61 5.55 -6.43
CA ALA A 151 6.42 6.38 -6.24
C ALA A 151 6.68 7.84 -6.69
N ASP A 152 7.35 8.01 -7.83
CA ASP A 152 7.57 9.33 -8.42
C ASP A 152 6.33 9.82 -9.21
N LEU A 153 6.39 11.05 -9.74
CA LEU A 153 5.29 11.62 -10.51
C LEU A 153 5.06 10.89 -11.84
N VAL A 154 6.07 10.24 -12.42
CA VAL A 154 5.86 9.48 -13.64
C VAL A 154 4.90 8.32 -13.37
N HIS A 155 5.13 7.59 -12.29
CA HIS A 155 4.35 6.39 -11.95
C HIS A 155 3.07 6.69 -11.16
N ARG A 156 3.03 7.79 -10.40
CA ARG A 156 1.87 8.15 -9.56
C ARG A 156 0.97 9.23 -10.16
N LEU A 157 1.39 9.94 -11.20
CA LEU A 157 0.61 11.00 -11.83
C LEU A 157 0.51 10.82 -13.34
N ASP A 158 1.65 10.81 -14.03
CA ASP A 158 1.68 10.95 -15.49
C ASP A 158 1.13 9.71 -16.20
N MET A 159 1.61 8.50 -15.86
CA MET A 159 1.09 7.25 -16.43
C MET A 159 -0.39 7.02 -16.08
N PRO A 160 -0.82 7.12 -14.80
CA PRO A 160 -2.24 7.01 -14.46
C PRO A 160 -3.14 7.99 -15.22
N LEU A 161 -2.71 9.24 -15.36
CA LEU A 161 -3.46 10.26 -16.09
C LEU A 161 -3.69 9.86 -17.54
N GLU A 162 -2.66 9.46 -18.28
CA GLU A 162 -2.83 9.10 -19.69
C GLU A 162 -3.70 7.83 -19.87
N GLU A 163 -3.60 6.87 -18.95
CA GLU A 163 -4.47 5.68 -18.94
C GLU A 163 -5.94 6.01 -18.64
N ILE A 164 -6.20 6.95 -17.73
CA ILE A 164 -7.54 7.49 -17.48
C ILE A 164 -8.10 8.12 -18.77
N LEU A 165 -7.34 9.01 -19.39
CA LEU A 165 -7.79 9.76 -20.57
C LEU A 165 -7.97 8.87 -21.82
N ALA A 166 -7.30 7.72 -21.86
CA ALA A 166 -7.51 6.72 -22.89
C ALA A 166 -8.88 6.02 -22.79
N VAL A 167 -9.49 5.96 -21.60
CA VAL A 167 -10.80 5.32 -21.39
C VAL A 167 -11.94 6.31 -21.20
N ASP A 168 -11.67 7.46 -20.59
CA ASP A 168 -12.64 8.53 -20.33
C ASP A 168 -11.95 9.91 -20.33
N ALA A 169 -12.27 10.73 -21.33
CA ALA A 169 -11.73 12.07 -21.50
C ALA A 169 -12.69 13.18 -21.00
N THR A 170 -13.78 12.83 -20.30
CA THR A 170 -14.80 13.80 -19.85
C THR A 170 -14.22 14.93 -19.02
N GLU A 171 -13.25 14.62 -18.15
CA GLU A 171 -12.61 15.55 -17.21
C GLU A 171 -11.18 15.97 -17.65
N GLU A 172 -10.85 15.85 -18.94
CA GLU A 172 -9.49 16.06 -19.44
C GLU A 172 -8.88 17.40 -19.02
N ASN A 173 -9.63 18.50 -19.19
CA ASN A 173 -9.14 19.83 -18.86
C ASN A 173 -8.82 19.97 -17.37
N LEU A 174 -9.68 19.43 -16.49
CA LEU A 174 -9.49 19.45 -15.05
C LEU A 174 -8.23 18.67 -14.68
N LEU A 175 -8.14 17.41 -15.12
CA LEU A 175 -7.05 16.51 -14.76
C LEU A 175 -5.70 17.00 -15.28
N ARG A 176 -5.63 17.49 -16.54
CA ARG A 176 -4.39 18.05 -17.10
C ARG A 176 -3.96 19.34 -16.39
N SER A 177 -4.90 20.19 -16.00
CA SER A 177 -4.58 21.44 -15.27
C SER A 177 -4.01 21.15 -13.89
N LEU A 178 -4.67 20.25 -13.14
CA LEU A 178 -4.20 19.78 -11.84
C LEU A 178 -2.83 19.10 -11.94
N ALA A 179 -2.62 18.19 -12.89
CA ALA A 179 -1.32 17.56 -13.11
C ALA A 179 -0.23 18.60 -13.44
N GLY A 180 -0.57 19.65 -14.21
CA GLY A 180 0.31 20.79 -14.44
C GLY A 180 0.70 21.51 -13.15
N ALA A 181 -0.27 21.81 -12.28
CA ALA A 181 -0.03 22.44 -10.98
C ALA A 181 0.84 21.58 -10.07
N VAL A 182 0.61 20.27 -10.03
CA VAL A 182 1.42 19.29 -9.29
C VAL A 182 2.88 19.35 -9.76
N ARG A 183 3.13 19.24 -11.07
CA ARG A 183 4.50 19.29 -11.62
C ARG A 183 5.22 20.62 -11.34
N ASN A 184 4.51 21.74 -11.44
CA ASN A 184 5.09 23.07 -11.28
C ASN A 184 5.51 23.38 -9.83
N ASN A 185 4.82 22.78 -8.85
CA ASN A 185 5.07 23.05 -7.44
C ASN A 185 5.96 21.97 -6.80
N LEU A 186 5.75 20.68 -7.08
CA LEU A 186 6.40 19.61 -6.30
C LEU A 186 7.91 19.47 -6.44
N ALA A 187 8.49 19.85 -7.58
CA ALA A 187 9.93 19.70 -7.82
C ALA A 187 10.80 20.47 -6.82
N GLN A 188 10.21 21.36 -6.02
CA GLN A 188 10.91 22.22 -5.06
C GLN A 188 10.83 21.71 -3.61
N TYR A 189 9.91 20.80 -3.27
CA TYR A 189 9.38 20.77 -1.89
C TYR A 189 9.54 19.47 -1.08
N SER A 190 9.95 18.33 -1.65
CA SER A 190 9.99 17.10 -0.83
C SER A 190 11.26 16.26 -1.00
N LYS A 191 11.82 15.86 0.15
CA LYS A 191 12.90 14.88 0.22
C LYS A 191 12.36 13.53 -0.26
N ALA A 192 13.06 12.93 -1.22
CA ALA A 192 12.80 11.55 -1.61
C ALA A 192 13.28 10.58 -0.52
N GLY A 193 12.49 9.55 -0.26
CA GLY A 193 12.81 8.47 0.68
C GLY A 193 11.83 7.30 0.50
N THR A 194 11.97 6.26 1.31
CA THR A 194 11.06 5.11 1.27
C THR A 194 9.74 5.47 1.95
N CYS A 195 8.69 5.66 1.16
CA CYS A 195 7.32 5.89 1.64
C CYS A 195 6.62 4.55 1.88
N HIS A 196 5.65 4.54 2.78
CA HIS A 196 4.65 3.47 2.93
C HIS A 196 3.65 3.48 1.76
N GLY A 197 3.23 4.66 1.30
CA GLY A 197 2.35 4.84 0.15
C GLY A 197 0.86 4.56 0.39
N ASP A 198 0.45 4.23 1.62
CA ASP A 198 -0.96 3.99 2.00
C ASP A 198 -1.18 4.17 3.52
N VAL A 199 -0.86 5.36 4.01
CA VAL A 199 -0.91 5.69 5.44
C VAL A 199 -2.34 6.00 5.86
N THR A 200 -3.04 4.95 6.29
CA THR A 200 -4.44 5.01 6.76
C THR A 200 -4.61 4.14 8.02
N MET A 201 -5.67 4.39 8.81
CA MET A 201 -5.97 3.55 9.99
C MET A 201 -6.28 2.09 9.62
N ASP A 202 -6.72 1.85 8.37
CA ASP A 202 -6.94 0.51 7.85
C ASP A 202 -5.65 -0.29 7.68
N ASN A 203 -4.48 0.37 7.64
CA ASN A 203 -3.17 -0.26 7.55
C ASN A 203 -2.38 -0.16 8.86
N VAL A 204 -3.08 0.02 9.99
CA VAL A 204 -2.46 -0.01 11.32
C VAL A 204 -3.03 -1.16 12.15
N LEU A 205 -2.21 -1.75 13.03
CA LEU A 205 -2.65 -2.58 14.14
C LEU A 205 -2.21 -1.97 15.45
N LEU A 206 -3.10 -1.95 16.43
CA LEU A 206 -2.75 -1.76 17.82
C LEU A 206 -2.34 -3.10 18.41
N THR A 207 -1.07 -3.22 18.80
CA THR A 207 -0.48 -4.40 19.41
C THR A 207 -0.10 -4.12 20.86
N ASN A 208 0.33 -5.16 21.59
CA ASN A 208 0.89 -4.98 22.94
C ASN A 208 2.20 -4.16 22.97
N GLN A 209 2.84 -3.95 21.81
CA GLN A 209 4.07 -3.18 21.66
C GLN A 209 3.83 -1.77 21.09
N GLY A 210 2.56 -1.38 20.92
CA GLY A 210 2.16 -0.12 20.28
C GLY A 210 1.63 -0.35 18.86
N LEU A 211 1.64 0.72 18.06
CA LEU A 211 1.15 0.67 16.69
C LEU A 211 2.14 -0.05 15.77
N LEU A 212 1.61 -0.85 14.85
CA LEU A 212 2.37 -1.52 13.80
C LEU A 212 1.75 -1.17 12.44
N LEU A 213 2.58 -0.81 11.47
CA LEU A 213 2.16 -0.54 10.10
C LEU A 213 2.08 -1.86 9.31
N LEU A 214 1.05 -1.99 8.48
CA LEU A 214 0.76 -3.15 7.65
C LEU A 214 0.76 -2.78 6.17
N ASP A 215 0.89 -3.80 5.33
CA ASP A 215 0.65 -3.75 3.88
C ASP A 215 1.56 -2.78 3.12
N PHE A 216 2.76 -3.25 2.81
CA PHE A 216 3.78 -2.49 2.08
C PHE A 216 3.63 -2.63 0.54
N ASP A 217 2.45 -2.99 0.02
CA ASP A 217 2.21 -3.20 -1.42
C ASP A 217 2.41 -1.93 -2.27
N LEU A 218 2.21 -0.77 -1.65
CA LEU A 218 2.40 0.54 -2.25
C LEU A 218 3.69 1.23 -1.81
N ALA A 219 4.45 0.64 -0.90
CA ALA A 219 5.69 1.22 -0.40
C ALA A 219 6.72 1.33 -1.54
N ALA A 220 7.41 2.46 -1.65
CA ALA A 220 8.40 2.68 -2.69
C ALA A 220 9.20 3.93 -2.39
N VAL A 221 10.31 4.12 -3.10
CA VAL A 221 11.04 5.39 -3.05
C VAL A 221 10.22 6.47 -3.75
N GLY A 222 9.91 7.55 -3.03
CA GLY A 222 9.09 8.67 -3.49
C GLY A 222 9.18 9.86 -2.54
N PRO A 223 8.36 10.91 -2.75
CA PRO A 223 8.31 12.07 -1.85
C PRO A 223 7.70 11.67 -0.50
N LEU A 224 8.45 11.77 0.60
CA LEU A 224 8.00 11.33 1.93
C LEU A 224 6.73 12.05 2.40
N ALA A 225 6.53 13.30 1.98
CA ALA A 225 5.34 14.07 2.34
C ALA A 225 4.04 13.48 1.76
N ALA A 226 4.12 12.55 0.80
CA ALA A 226 2.93 11.86 0.25
C ALA A 226 2.23 11.02 1.32
N ASP A 227 2.99 10.47 2.26
CA ASP A 227 2.47 9.67 3.38
C ASP A 227 1.68 10.50 4.40
N PHE A 228 1.74 11.82 4.33
CA PHE A 228 0.92 12.70 5.18
C PHE A 228 -0.47 12.96 4.60
N GLY A 229 -0.69 12.71 3.31
CA GLY A 229 -1.89 13.11 2.58
C GLY A 229 -3.19 12.61 3.21
N GLY A 230 -3.24 11.34 3.59
CA GLY A 230 -4.43 10.74 4.22
C GLY A 230 -4.71 11.26 5.63
N VAL A 231 -3.68 11.68 6.36
CA VAL A 231 -3.80 12.13 7.76
C VAL A 231 -4.03 13.63 7.87
N ALA A 232 -3.49 14.41 6.93
CA ALA A 232 -3.60 15.88 6.91
C ALA A 232 -5.04 16.38 6.72
N THR A 233 -5.94 15.54 6.21
CA THR A 233 -7.37 15.86 6.07
C THR A 233 -8.19 15.56 7.33
N THR A 234 -7.59 14.94 8.35
CA THR A 234 -8.26 14.53 9.58
C THR A 234 -8.21 15.65 10.63
N PRO A 235 -9.17 15.70 11.58
CA PRO A 235 -9.12 16.69 12.67
C PRO A 235 -7.93 16.47 13.62
N HIS A 236 -7.20 15.36 13.48
CA HIS A 236 -6.08 14.97 14.32
C HIS A 236 -4.71 15.27 13.69
N TRP A 237 -4.67 16.01 12.58
CA TRP A 237 -3.44 16.35 11.87
C TRP A 237 -2.38 16.99 12.78
N ASP A 238 -2.76 17.94 13.64
CA ASP A 238 -1.82 18.60 14.53
C ASP A 238 -1.21 17.65 15.57
N ALA A 239 -2.00 16.70 16.08
CA ALA A 239 -1.52 15.67 17.00
C ALA A 239 -0.56 14.70 16.29
N PHE A 240 -0.90 14.29 15.07
CA PHE A 240 -0.02 13.47 14.23
C PHE A 240 1.31 14.16 13.95
N LYS A 241 1.27 15.43 13.54
CA LYS A 241 2.48 16.24 13.33
C LYS A 241 3.35 16.29 14.57
N ALA A 242 2.75 16.57 15.73
CA ALA A 242 3.49 16.62 16.99
C ALA A 242 4.16 15.28 17.30
N GLY A 243 3.49 14.16 17.04
CA GLY A 243 4.03 12.81 17.15
C GLY A 243 5.20 12.56 16.20
N TYR A 244 5.03 12.85 14.93
CA TYR A 244 6.05 12.65 13.89
C TYR A 244 7.29 13.55 14.15
N ALA A 245 7.06 14.83 14.46
CA ALA A 245 8.08 15.84 14.75
C ALA A 245 8.94 15.51 15.97
N ALA A 246 8.48 14.62 16.86
CA ALA A 246 9.27 14.14 17.98
C ALA A 246 10.46 13.27 17.54
N CYS A 247 10.40 12.69 16.34
CA CYS A 247 11.43 11.82 15.77
C CYS A 247 12.09 12.44 14.53
N ARG A 248 11.30 12.99 13.60
CA ARG A 248 11.77 13.56 12.32
C ARG A 248 11.11 14.92 12.06
N PRO A 249 11.83 15.96 11.61
CA PRO A 249 11.21 17.23 11.28
C PRO A 249 10.24 17.08 10.10
N ILE A 250 9.16 17.86 10.14
CA ILE A 250 8.31 18.17 8.97
C ILE A 250 8.64 19.61 8.60
N THR A 251 9.15 19.84 7.40
CA THR A 251 9.52 21.20 6.99
C THR A 251 8.29 21.96 6.44
N PRO A 252 8.32 23.30 6.39
CA PRO A 252 7.28 24.07 5.73
C PRO A 252 7.10 23.67 4.26
N GLU A 253 8.18 23.26 3.59
CA GLU A 253 8.14 22.73 2.22
C GLU A 253 7.38 21.40 2.15
N ASP A 254 7.63 20.46 3.07
CA ASP A 254 6.87 19.21 3.14
C ASP A 254 5.36 19.49 3.31
N GLU A 255 4.98 20.42 4.21
CA GLU A 255 3.57 20.81 4.39
C GLU A 255 2.97 21.47 3.15
N ALA A 256 3.73 22.35 2.48
CA ALA A 256 3.29 22.99 1.24
C ALA A 256 3.12 22.01 0.08
N ALA A 257 3.82 20.86 0.11
CA ALA A 257 3.71 19.82 -0.90
C ALA A 257 2.44 18.96 -0.77
N ILE A 258 1.86 18.86 0.45
CA ILE A 258 0.76 17.93 0.76
C ILE A 258 -0.43 18.08 -0.21
N PRO A 259 -0.98 19.28 -0.47
CA PRO A 259 -2.15 19.42 -1.35
C PRO A 259 -1.89 18.92 -2.78
N TYR A 260 -0.67 19.12 -3.30
CA TYR A 260 -0.28 18.65 -4.63
C TYR A 260 -0.05 17.13 -4.65
N LEU A 261 0.50 16.55 -3.58
CA LEU A 261 0.66 15.10 -3.46
C LEU A 261 -0.68 14.37 -3.28
N GLN A 262 -1.64 15.00 -2.60
CA GLN A 262 -3.01 14.51 -2.53
C GLN A 262 -3.65 14.45 -3.91
N VAL A 263 -3.47 15.47 -4.76
CA VAL A 263 -3.93 15.45 -6.15
C VAL A 263 -3.31 14.30 -6.93
N ALA A 264 -2.00 14.08 -6.81
CA ALA A 264 -1.34 12.94 -7.46
C ALA A 264 -1.90 11.60 -6.96
N GLY A 265 -2.08 11.45 -5.64
CA GLY A 265 -2.71 10.28 -5.04
C GLY A 265 -4.14 10.03 -5.53
N SER A 266 -4.97 11.09 -5.61
CA SER A 266 -6.34 10.99 -6.11
C SER A 266 -6.40 10.62 -7.59
N ILE A 267 -5.48 11.12 -8.43
CA ILE A 267 -5.38 10.68 -9.83
C ILE A 267 -4.97 9.20 -9.91
N PHE A 268 -4.02 8.75 -9.09
CA PHE A 268 -3.64 7.34 -9.01
C PHE A 268 -4.81 6.44 -8.56
N ASN A 269 -5.58 6.86 -7.55
CA ASN A 269 -6.76 6.15 -7.09
C ASN A 269 -7.88 6.15 -8.12
N LEU A 270 -8.11 7.28 -8.80
CA LEU A 270 -9.09 7.37 -9.88
C LEU A 270 -8.75 6.37 -11.00
N TYR A 271 -7.48 6.30 -11.39
CA TYR A 271 -6.98 5.28 -12.34
C TYR A 271 -7.31 3.87 -11.87
N PHE A 272 -7.05 3.56 -10.60
CA PHE A 272 -7.38 2.25 -10.04
C PHE A 272 -8.88 1.95 -10.17
N HIS A 273 -9.75 2.92 -9.86
CA HIS A 273 -11.20 2.71 -9.87
C HIS A 273 -11.83 2.69 -11.26
N ILE A 274 -11.29 3.40 -12.25
CA ILE A 274 -11.90 3.47 -13.60
C ILE A 274 -11.18 2.62 -14.65
N VAL A 275 -9.89 2.32 -14.47
CA VAL A 275 -9.06 1.56 -15.43
C VAL A 275 -8.70 0.19 -14.87
N ASP A 276 -7.93 0.10 -13.79
CA ASP A 276 -7.36 -1.17 -13.34
C ASP A 276 -8.43 -2.11 -12.77
N LYS A 277 -9.12 -1.71 -11.70
CA LYS A 277 -10.13 -2.53 -11.00
C LYS A 277 -11.20 -3.10 -11.94
N PRO A 278 -11.78 -2.33 -12.87
CA PRO A 278 -12.77 -2.87 -13.80
C PRO A 278 -12.26 -4.00 -14.71
N ARG A 279 -10.95 -4.10 -14.97
CA ARG A 279 -10.38 -5.15 -15.81
C ARG A 279 -10.50 -6.53 -15.18
N TRP A 280 -10.57 -6.64 -13.86
CA TRP A 280 -10.61 -7.93 -13.13
C TRP A 280 -11.78 -8.06 -12.15
N ARG A 281 -12.53 -6.98 -11.89
CA ARG A 281 -13.80 -7.00 -11.13
C ARG A 281 -15.04 -6.78 -11.98
N GLY A 282 -14.87 -6.46 -13.26
CA GLY A 282 -15.99 -6.07 -14.13
C GLY A 282 -16.34 -4.59 -14.03
N SER A 283 -17.03 -4.08 -15.04
CA SER A 283 -17.34 -2.66 -15.18
C SER A 283 -18.25 -2.09 -14.09
N GLU A 284 -19.05 -2.94 -13.43
CA GLU A 284 -19.90 -2.58 -12.29
C GLU A 284 -19.11 -2.03 -11.09
N SER A 285 -17.82 -2.36 -10.98
CA SER A 285 -16.96 -1.81 -9.92
C SER A 285 -16.78 -0.28 -9.98
N ARG A 286 -17.09 0.34 -11.13
CA ARG A 286 -17.11 1.81 -11.27
C ARG A 286 -18.27 2.46 -10.52
N ASP A 287 -19.34 1.70 -10.25
CA ASP A 287 -20.57 2.20 -9.62
C ASP A 287 -20.52 2.14 -8.08
N GLU A 288 -19.40 1.71 -7.50
CA GLU A 288 -19.20 1.63 -6.04
C GLU A 288 -19.03 3.00 -5.35
N GLY A 289 -18.99 4.10 -6.12
CA GLY A 289 -18.91 5.48 -5.61
C GLY A 289 -17.49 6.00 -5.36
N TRP A 290 -16.47 5.15 -5.41
CA TRP A 290 -15.07 5.55 -5.18
C TRP A 290 -14.54 6.50 -6.25
N ALA A 291 -14.76 6.20 -7.54
CA ALA A 291 -14.32 7.07 -8.64
C ALA A 291 -14.99 8.46 -8.57
N ALA A 292 -16.28 8.51 -8.21
CA ALA A 292 -16.99 9.77 -8.02
C ALA A 292 -16.42 10.58 -6.86
N THR A 293 -16.07 9.91 -5.75
CA THR A 293 -15.46 10.54 -4.58
C THR A 293 -14.10 11.15 -4.92
N GLU A 294 -13.24 10.42 -5.64
CA GLU A 294 -11.94 10.95 -6.09
C GLU A 294 -12.12 12.15 -7.02
N LEU A 295 -13.08 12.10 -7.94
CA LEU A 295 -13.33 13.21 -8.86
C LEU A 295 -13.88 14.46 -8.15
N ASP A 296 -14.77 14.29 -7.18
CA ASP A 296 -15.27 15.42 -6.38
C ASP A 296 -14.16 16.04 -5.54
N GLY A 297 -13.25 15.22 -4.98
CA GLY A 297 -12.03 15.69 -4.33
C GLY A 297 -11.12 16.49 -5.25
N LEU A 298 -10.91 16.01 -6.49
CA LEU A 298 -10.12 16.71 -7.51
C LEU A 298 -10.74 18.04 -7.92
N ARG A 299 -12.07 18.12 -8.07
CA ARG A 299 -12.80 19.37 -8.34
C ARG A 299 -12.62 20.38 -7.20
N ALA A 300 -12.77 19.93 -5.95
CA ALA A 300 -12.54 20.79 -4.79
C ALA A 300 -11.07 21.27 -4.69
N ALA A 301 -10.10 20.41 -5.03
CA ALA A 301 -8.70 20.79 -5.07
C ALA A 301 -8.41 21.84 -6.15
N ALA A 302 -9.08 21.76 -7.30
CA ALA A 302 -8.94 22.73 -8.38
C ALA A 302 -9.37 24.14 -7.97
N ASP A 303 -10.41 24.29 -7.15
CA ASP A 303 -10.87 25.60 -6.63
C ASP A 303 -9.81 26.29 -5.74
N VAL A 304 -8.83 25.53 -5.24
CA VAL A 304 -7.79 26.02 -4.32
C VAL A 304 -6.42 26.14 -4.99
N LEU A 305 -6.09 25.22 -5.92
CA LEU A 305 -4.73 25.04 -6.45
C LEU A 305 -4.51 25.61 -7.86
N LEU A 306 -5.57 25.99 -8.58
CA LEU A 306 -5.52 26.58 -9.93
C LEU A 306 -5.93 28.05 -9.90
#